data_AF-A0A3M0HYU8-F1
#
_entry.id   AF-A0A3M0HYU8-F1
#
_cell.length_a   1.000
_cell.length_b   1.000
_cell.length_c   1.000
_cell.angle_alpha   90.00
_cell.angle_beta   90.00
_cell.angle_gamma   90.00
#
_symmetry.space_group_name_H-M   'P 1'
#
loop_
_entity.id
_entity.type
_entity.pdbx_description
1 polymer ?
#
loop_
_entity_poly.entity_id
_entity_poly.type
_entity_poly.pdbx_seq_one_letter_code
_entity_poly.pdbx_strand_id
1 'polypeptide(L)' 'MHEFVALDLGSKVIAWTGRDGDRTVCVTTPRALSNASLRRVVRELMRRQGRDCTVCRSCPIGQLE' A
#
# COMPACT_ATOMS: atom_id res chain seq x y z
N MET A 1 11.72 10.79 -12.34
CA MET A 1 12.51 10.06 -11.33
C MET A 1 11.52 9.49 -10.34
N HIS A 2 11.36 8.17 -10.29
CA HIS A 2 10.44 7.53 -9.35
C HIS A 2 11.24 7.15 -8.11
N GLU A 3 10.88 7.73 -6.98
CA GLU A 3 11.45 7.37 -5.68
C GLU A 3 10.51 6.34 -5.05
N PHE A 4 11.02 5.14 -4.77
CA PHE A 4 10.27 4.05 -4.17
C PHE A 4 10.96 3.63 -2.87
N VAL A 5 10.20 3.59 -1.78
CA VAL A 5 10.68 2.97 -0.52
C VAL A 5 10.13 1.56 -0.45
N ALA A 6 10.98 0.57 -0.77
CA ALA A 6 10.65 -0.83 -0.64
C ALA A 6 10.92 -1.29 0.80
N LEU A 7 9.87 -1.72 1.51
CA LEU A 7 9.98 -2.41 2.78
C LEU A 7 9.79 -3.92 2.53
N ASP A 8 10.88 -4.67 2.59
CA ASP A 8 10.84 -6.13 2.68
C ASP A 8 10.60 -6.49 4.15
N LEU A 9 9.42 -7.03 4.45
CA LEU A 9 9.03 -7.45 5.80
C LEU A 9 8.88 -8.98 5.92
N GLY A 10 9.55 -9.72 5.04
CA GLY A 10 9.58 -11.19 5.02
C GLY A 10 8.99 -11.77 3.73
N SER A 11 9.09 -13.09 3.58
CA SER A 11 8.96 -13.85 2.32
C SER A 11 7.65 -13.70 1.52
N LYS A 12 6.65 -12.90 1.95
CA LYS A 12 5.32 -12.85 1.33
C LYS A 12 4.66 -11.48 1.18
N VAL A 13 5.24 -10.37 1.66
CA VAL A 13 4.57 -9.06 1.58
C VAL A 13 5.53 -7.94 1.17
N ILE A 14 5.37 -7.47 -0.06
CA ILE A 14 6.02 -6.26 -0.58
C ILE A 14 4.94 -5.20 -0.75
N ALA A 15 5.07 -4.10 -0.03
CA ALA A 15 4.27 -2.90 -0.25
C ALA A 15 5.19 -1.67 -0.24
N TRP A 16 5.05 -0.80 -1.23
CA TRP A 16 5.85 0.43 -1.34
C TRP A 16 4.94 1.63 -1.58
N THR A 17 5.40 2.79 -1.12
CA THR A 17 4.89 4.08 -1.61
C THR A 17 5.98 4.77 -2.40
N GLY A 18 5.58 5.51 -3.41
CA GLY A 18 6.49 6.30 -4.23
C GLY A 18 5.80 7.47 -4.91
N ARG A 19 6.58 8.25 -5.66
CA ARG A 19 6.07 9.35 -6.47
C ARG A 19 6.14 9.02 -7.96
N ASP A 20 5.04 9.30 -8.65
CA ASP A 20 4.91 9.31 -10.11
C ASP A 20 4.49 10.71 -10.55
N GLY A 21 5.48 11.53 -10.92
CA GLY A 21 5.30 12.98 -11.05
C GLY A 21 4.80 13.58 -9.73
N ASP A 22 3.67 14.30 -9.78
CA ASP A 22 3.03 14.89 -8.60
C ASP A 22 2.11 13.92 -7.85
N ARG A 23 1.93 12.69 -8.35
CA ARG A 23 1.04 11.70 -7.75
C ARG A 23 1.79 10.81 -6.79
N THR A 24 1.22 10.60 -5.61
CA THR A 24 1.66 9.54 -4.70
C THR A 24 1.03 8.22 -5.16
N VAL A 25 1.85 7.20 -5.38
CA VAL A 25 1.40 5.86 -5.78
C VAL A 25 1.77 4.86 -4.69
N CYS A 26 0.82 3.97 -4.35
CA CYS A 26 1.05 2.84 -3.48
C CYS A 26 1.02 1.56 -4.32
N VAL A 27 1.99 0.67 -4.14
CA VAL A 27 2.02 -0.64 -4.79
C VAL A 27 2.05 -1.72 -3.73
N THR A 28 1.42 -2.83 -4.05
CA THR A 28 1.19 -3.97 -3.16
C THR A 28 1.12 -5.24 -4.00
N THR A 29 1.32 -6.39 -3.38
CA THR A 29 1.14 -7.67 -4.07
C THR A 29 -0.33 -7.90 -4.45
N PRO A 30 -0.64 -8.48 -5.63
CA PRO A 30 -2.03 -8.75 -6.04
C PRO A 30 -2.82 -9.60 -5.03
N ARG A 31 -2.11 -10.42 -4.23
CA ARG A 31 -2.69 -11.22 -3.14
C ARG A 31 -3.44 -10.36 -2.11
N ALA A 32 -3.06 -9.09 -1.93
CA ALA A 32 -3.78 -8.20 -1.03
C ALA A 32 -5.22 -7.94 -1.50
N LEU A 33 -5.54 -8.11 -2.79
CA LEU A 33 -6.90 -7.91 -3.29
C LEU A 33 -7.86 -9.01 -2.79
N SER A 34 -7.39 -10.26 -2.71
CA SER A 34 -8.22 -11.40 -2.31
C SER A 34 -8.07 -11.81 -0.84
N ASN A 35 -7.09 -11.29 -0.11
CA ASN A 35 -6.82 -11.65 1.28
C ASN A 35 -7.06 -10.49 2.25
N ALA A 36 -8.12 -10.58 3.06
CA ALA A 36 -8.52 -9.54 4.01
C ALA A 36 -7.44 -9.26 5.08
N SER A 37 -6.79 -10.30 5.61
CA SER A 37 -5.71 -10.14 6.59
C SER A 37 -4.53 -9.38 5.98
N LEU A 38 -4.20 -9.64 4.72
CA LEU A 38 -3.15 -8.93 4.01
C LEU A 38 -3.54 -7.47 3.71
N ARG A 39 -4.81 -7.18 3.39
CA ARG A 39 -5.30 -5.79 3.29
C ARG A 39 -5.09 -5.04 4.59
N ARG A 40 -5.42 -5.66 5.74
CA ARG A 40 -5.22 -5.05 7.06
C ARG A 40 -3.75 -4.72 7.31
N VAL A 41 -2.84 -5.63 6.99
CA VAL A 41 -1.39 -5.41 7.11
C VAL A 41 -0.94 -4.25 6.20
N VAL A 42 -1.39 -4.20 4.95
CA VAL A 42 -1.05 -3.10 4.03
C VAL A 42 -1.55 -1.76 4.55
N ARG A 43 -2.80 -1.68 5.05
CA ARG A 43 -3.35 -0.44 5.63
C ARG A 43 -2.53 0.04 6.82
N GLU A 44 -2.18 -0.87 7.73
CA GLU A 44 -1.35 -0.56 8.89
C GLU A 44 0.04 -0.04 8.46
N LEU A 45 0.65 -0.67 7.46
CA LEU A 45 1.94 -0.24 6.94
C LEU A 45 1.87 1.16 6.28
N MET A 46 0.82 1.44 5.51
CA MET A 46 0.60 2.76 4.92
C MET A 46 0.42 3.83 6.00
N ARG A 47 -0.29 3.53 7.10
CA ARG A 47 -0.44 4.44 8.26
C ARG A 47 0.90 4.78 8.90
N ARG A 48 1.79 3.81 9.06
CA ARG A 48 3.15 4.04 9.59
C ARG A 48 4.00 4.93 8.68
N GLN A 49 3.64 5.05 7.40
CA GLN A 49 4.27 5.96 6.44
C GLN A 49 3.53 7.32 6.33
N GLY A 50 2.63 7.64 7.27
CA GLY A 50 1.87 8.88 7.27
C GLY A 50 0.76 8.93 6.21
N ARG A 51 0.32 7.77 5.70
CA ARG A 51 -0.76 7.67 4.71
C ARG A 51 -1.99 7.00 5.31
N ASP A 52 -3.18 7.40 4.87
CA ASP A 52 -4.43 6.73 5.29
C ASP A 52 -5.23 6.24 4.08
N CYS A 53 -5.34 4.91 3.94
CA CYS A 53 -6.11 4.28 2.88
C CYS A 53 -7.61 4.62 2.95
N THR A 54 -8.14 4.90 4.15
CA THR A 54 -9.56 5.27 4.35
C THR A 54 -9.87 6.68 3.88
N VAL A 55 -8.84 7.54 3.81
CA VAL A 55 -8.91 8.91 3.29
C VAL A 55 -8.62 8.94 1.79
N CYS A 56 -7.56 8.27 1.34
CA CYS A 56 -7.11 8.29 -0.06
C CYS A 56 -8.08 7.60 -1.03
N ARG A 57 -8.61 6.42 -0.66
CA ARG A 57 -9.60 5.62 -1.42
C ARG A 57 -9.29 5.40 -2.91
N SER A 58 -8.04 5.56 -3.33
CA SER A 58 -7.63 5.53 -4.75
C SER A 58 -7.34 4.11 -5.28
N CYS A 59 -7.51 3.07 -4.46
CA CYS A 59 -7.30 1.68 -4.86
C CYS A 59 -8.25 0.74 -4.09
N PRO A 60 -8.42 -0.52 -4.55
CA PRO A 60 -9.33 -1.48 -3.89
C PRO A 60 -9.03 -1.71 -2.40
N ILE A 61 -7.78 -1.54 -1.95
CA ILE A 61 -7.44 -1.65 -0.52
C ILE A 61 -8.12 -0.55 0.31
N GLY A 62 -8.28 0.65 -0.24
CA GLY A 62 -8.98 1.76 0.42
C GLY A 62 -10.50 1.75 0.21
N GLN A 63 -11.01 0.95 -0.72
CA GLN A 63 -12.43 0.89 -1.08
C GLN A 63 -13.16 -0.32 -0.48
N LEU A 64 -12.48 -1.46 -0.36
CA LEU A 64 -13.02 -2.66 0.26
C LEU A 64 -12.92 -2.48 1.77
N GLU A 65 -14.00 -2.67 2.54
CA GLU A 65 -13.93 -2.63 4.01
C GLU A 65 -13.27 -3.90 4.57
#